data_AF-A0A524CJH5-F1
#
_entry.id   AF-A0A524CJH5-F1
#
_cell.length_a   1.000
_cell.length_b   1.000
_cell.length_c   1.000
_cell.angle_alpha   90.00
_cell.angle_beta   90.00
_cell.angle_gamma   90.00
#
_symmetry.space_group_name_H-M   'P 1'
#
loop_
_entity.id
_entity.type
_entity.pdbx_description
1 polymer ?
#
loop_
_entity_poly.entity_id
_entity_poly.type
_entity_poly.pdbx_seq_one_letter_code
_entity_poly.pdbx_strand_id
1 'polypeptide(L)'
;MIPKIIDLKNILEVEAKELKIGDELLIFHHNYLNDNPQKAIFIPKIIPSKNLWISLPREIYKKYSYKTNELTSNPIIQLINKKFKYSKVSKIYKCLWDDLDFSEKKLINDKCSDFPFLVKYGEEAGRWSNIILELPKEFFSFLGWYIAEGGVDKNRVTITQTKKIHPLRYDKIKSILKLLNYPFSYDNKKIIRINSRIIKEVIVSLCSEGAGNKKIPLHLLNRERALTLLKNYYLGDGNLKKGKWKRYSTKSSQLKNDLTYLLGALGEYCSIVHPKKSDGVFRIINTEGRNYKRKTHGLINFNGTTPVRIKNLKIIKEKVNVYDIETGNGWFIATNGIVVHNCYGVFGSKNFPLFCLPVAESTTGIGQYSIKKTIEKAEDMGVKVLYGDTDSVFLTNPSEEQLNDLSKWSKKELDLDLEEEKTYQFLALTNRKKNYIGIYKDTQYVDMKGLLAKKRNTPDFIKKVFNQLIELLKDITNDKEFKQAKNEIVEIVKNNLRKIGKPGAFNLEDYAIRIEMRKPIHKYDKVVPQHVRAAIELRELTKREIQKGELISFVKTKTTDGAKVIDIAKLQDLDVKKYKELLRSALEQVLDALGISYEEIKGIKKMDAFF
;
A
#
# COMPACT_ATOMS: atom_id res chain seq x y z
N MET A 1 -24.24 6.96 8.91
CA MET A 1 -25.57 7.10 8.28
C MET A 1 -25.37 7.18 6.78
N ILE A 2 -25.63 6.10 6.04
CA ILE A 2 -25.73 6.15 4.58
C ILE A 2 -27.02 6.94 4.29
N PRO A 3 -26.98 8.01 3.50
CA PRO A 3 -28.19 8.75 3.18
C PRO A 3 -29.13 7.81 2.39
N LYS A 4 -30.28 7.46 2.99
CA LYS A 4 -31.38 6.82 2.26
C LYS A 4 -31.84 7.79 1.18
N ILE A 5 -31.55 7.46 -0.08
CA ILE A 5 -32.08 8.16 -1.24
C ILE A 5 -33.54 7.73 -1.38
N ILE A 6 -34.47 8.70 -1.30
CA ILE A 6 -35.91 8.45 -1.05
C ILE A 6 -36.69 7.99 -2.30
N ASP A 7 -36.05 7.83 -3.47
CA ASP A 7 -36.74 7.32 -4.67
C ASP A 7 -35.81 6.45 -5.55
N LEU A 8 -35.82 5.13 -5.33
CA LEU A 8 -34.89 4.16 -5.94
C LEU A 8 -35.50 3.31 -7.07
N LYS A 9 -36.74 3.57 -7.51
CA LYS A 9 -37.48 2.68 -8.45
C LYS A 9 -36.81 2.42 -9.81
N ASN A 10 -35.76 3.15 -10.17
CA ASN A 10 -35.10 3.07 -11.49
C ASN A 10 -33.56 2.94 -11.43
N ILE A 11 -32.97 2.63 -10.27
CA ILE A 11 -31.53 2.32 -10.18
C ILE A 11 -31.40 0.79 -10.24
N LEU A 12 -30.79 0.30 -11.32
CA LEU A 12 -30.46 -1.10 -11.49
C LEU A 12 -28.99 -1.29 -11.12
N GLU A 13 -28.72 -2.25 -10.26
CA GLU A 13 -27.37 -2.78 -10.07
C GLU A 13 -27.02 -3.63 -11.30
N VAL A 14 -25.87 -3.35 -11.91
CA VAL A 14 -25.42 -4.01 -13.13
C VAL A 14 -23.98 -4.43 -12.91
N GLU A 15 -23.68 -5.70 -13.14
CA GLU A 15 -22.31 -6.19 -13.04
C GLU A 15 -21.39 -5.47 -14.03
N ALA A 16 -20.12 -5.25 -13.65
CA ALA A 16 -19.16 -4.54 -14.50
C ALA A 16 -18.99 -5.20 -15.89
N LYS A 17 -19.17 -6.53 -15.98
CA LYS A 17 -19.09 -7.31 -17.23
C LYS A 17 -20.26 -7.06 -18.18
N GLU A 18 -21.38 -6.55 -17.66
CA GLU A 18 -22.64 -6.34 -18.39
C GLU A 18 -22.83 -4.90 -18.86
N LEU A 19 -21.92 -4.00 -18.47
CA LEU A 19 -21.91 -2.60 -18.91
C LEU A 19 -21.78 -2.50 -20.44
N LYS A 20 -22.59 -1.62 -21.04
CA LYS A 20 -22.62 -1.35 -22.48
C LYS A 20 -22.22 0.09 -22.77
N ILE A 21 -21.68 0.31 -23.97
CA ILE A 21 -21.47 1.67 -24.47
C ILE A 21 -22.83 2.36 -24.53
N GLY A 22 -22.92 3.51 -23.87
CA GLY A 22 -24.16 4.27 -23.78
C GLY A 22 -24.87 4.17 -22.43
N ASP A 23 -24.52 3.22 -21.57
CA ASP A 23 -25.05 3.15 -20.20
C ASP A 23 -24.65 4.39 -19.39
N GLU A 24 -25.51 4.80 -18.48
CA GLU A 24 -25.34 5.97 -17.61
C GLU A 24 -24.97 5.53 -16.19
N LEU A 25 -23.68 5.48 -15.88
CA LEU A 25 -23.20 5.17 -14.52
C LEU A 25 -23.51 6.34 -13.59
N LEU A 26 -24.20 6.09 -12.48
CA LEU A 26 -24.41 7.10 -11.44
C LEU A 26 -23.13 7.27 -10.62
N ILE A 27 -22.50 8.43 -10.77
CA ILE A 27 -21.30 8.76 -10.02
C ILE A 27 -21.70 9.57 -8.79
N PHE A 28 -21.40 9.05 -7.60
CA PHE A 28 -21.55 9.77 -6.34
C PHE A 28 -20.42 10.80 -6.17
N HIS A 29 -20.80 12.07 -6.06
CA HIS A 29 -19.92 13.22 -5.89
C HIS A 29 -19.78 13.67 -4.43
N HIS A 30 -20.43 12.99 -3.46
CA HIS A 30 -20.24 13.35 -2.06
C HIS A 30 -18.87 12.87 -1.60
N ASN A 31 -17.91 13.78 -1.63
CA ASN A 31 -16.58 13.56 -1.09
C ASN A 31 -16.61 13.80 0.42
N TYR A 32 -15.93 12.95 1.19
CA TYR A 32 -15.85 13.08 2.65
C TYR A 32 -14.62 13.89 3.06
N LEU A 33 -14.77 14.76 4.05
CA LEU A 33 -13.64 15.38 4.75
C LEU A 33 -13.42 14.66 6.07
N ASN A 34 -12.22 14.80 6.64
CA ASN A 34 -11.96 14.24 7.96
C ASN A 34 -12.71 15.07 9.00
N ASP A 35 -13.64 14.46 9.74
CA ASP A 35 -14.42 15.17 10.77
C ASP A 35 -13.55 15.58 11.97
N ASN A 36 -12.49 14.82 12.26
CA ASN A 36 -11.58 15.08 13.37
C ASN A 36 -10.11 15.10 12.92
N PRO A 37 -9.69 16.09 12.10
CA PRO A 37 -8.32 16.20 11.62
C PRO A 37 -7.41 16.64 12.76
N GLN A 38 -6.13 16.25 12.68
CA GLN A 38 -5.14 16.62 13.69
C GLN A 38 -5.13 18.13 13.96
N LYS A 39 -5.08 18.50 15.25
CA LYS A 39 -5.04 19.90 15.71
C LYS A 39 -3.65 20.51 15.67
N ALA A 40 -2.63 19.68 15.68
CA ALA A 40 -1.23 20.09 15.60
C ALA A 40 -0.39 19.02 14.89
N ILE A 41 0.80 19.39 14.44
CA ILE A 41 1.76 18.49 13.79
C ILE A 41 3.09 18.52 14.54
N PHE A 42 3.67 17.34 14.77
CA PHE A 42 5.05 17.21 15.20
C PHE A 42 5.99 17.46 14.01
N ILE A 43 6.62 18.63 13.98
CA ILE A 43 7.37 19.13 12.83
C ILE A 43 8.42 18.13 12.32
N PRO A 44 9.26 17.48 13.16
CA PRO A 44 10.31 16.57 12.67
C PRO A 44 9.82 15.34 11.89
N LYS A 45 8.51 15.01 11.93
CA LYS A 45 7.93 13.93 11.12
C LYS A 45 7.64 14.33 9.68
N ILE A 46 7.52 15.63 9.39
CA ILE A 46 7.07 16.12 8.08
C ILE A 46 8.14 16.91 7.30
N ILE A 47 9.22 17.32 7.94
CA ILE A 47 10.32 18.07 7.29
C ILE A 47 11.59 17.22 7.18
N PRO A 48 12.52 17.53 6.24
CA PRO A 48 13.79 16.83 6.12
C PRO A 48 14.62 16.83 7.42
N SER A 49 15.22 15.71 7.80
CA SER A 49 15.99 15.61 9.05
C SER A 49 17.38 16.26 8.99
N LYS A 50 17.96 16.35 7.78
CA LYS A 50 19.32 16.85 7.58
C LYS A 50 19.48 18.28 8.13
N ASN A 51 20.43 18.46 9.04
CA ASN A 51 20.72 19.72 9.74
C ASN A 51 19.54 20.26 10.58
N LEU A 52 18.58 19.40 10.97
CA LEU A 52 17.52 19.75 11.91
C LEU A 52 18.04 19.63 13.35
N TRP A 53 18.00 20.73 14.08
CA TRP A 53 18.34 20.78 15.50
C TRP A 53 17.09 20.78 16.34
N ILE A 54 17.16 20.09 17.48
CA ILE A 54 16.17 20.16 18.55
C ILE A 54 16.83 20.77 19.78
N SER A 55 16.07 21.57 20.53
CA SER A 55 16.58 22.21 21.73
C SER A 55 15.57 22.31 22.86
N LEU A 56 16.11 22.62 24.05
CA LEU A 56 15.39 22.99 25.25
C LEU A 56 15.94 24.34 25.77
N PRO A 57 15.07 25.26 26.22
CA PRO A 57 15.52 26.47 26.91
C PRO A 57 16.32 26.14 28.17
N ARG A 58 17.34 26.95 28.50
CA ARG A 58 18.23 26.73 29.65
C ARG A 58 17.47 26.60 30.98
N GLU A 59 16.47 27.46 31.20
CA GLU A 59 15.72 27.44 32.46
C GLU A 59 14.85 26.19 32.61
N ILE A 60 14.30 25.69 31.49
CA ILE A 60 13.57 24.43 31.47
C ILE A 60 14.53 23.27 31.72
N TYR A 61 15.69 23.27 31.07
CA TYR A 61 16.71 22.25 31.31
C TYR A 61 17.10 22.20 32.79
N LYS A 62 17.43 23.34 33.41
CA LYS A 62 17.80 23.43 34.83
C LYS A 62 16.71 22.95 35.79
N LYS A 63 15.44 23.11 35.43
CA LYS A 63 14.31 22.62 36.25
C LYS A 63 14.28 21.09 36.36
N TYR A 64 14.82 20.39 35.36
CA TYR A 64 14.74 18.93 35.24
C TYR A 64 16.11 18.22 35.27
N SER A 65 17.22 18.95 35.10
CA SER A 65 18.58 18.41 35.11
C SER A 65 19.16 18.45 36.53
N TYR A 66 19.24 17.29 37.15
CA TYR A 66 19.94 17.08 38.42
C TYR A 66 21.45 17.36 38.32
N LYS A 67 22.11 17.60 39.46
CA LYS A 67 23.59 17.66 39.52
C LYS A 67 24.15 16.31 39.05
N THR A 68 25.37 16.29 38.51
CA THR A 68 26.05 15.11 37.92
C THR A 68 26.09 13.83 38.78
N ASN A 69 25.65 13.87 40.05
CA ASN A 69 25.69 12.78 41.01
C ASN A 69 24.30 12.22 41.41
N GLU A 70 23.21 12.65 40.75
CA GLU A 70 21.84 12.26 41.09
C GLU A 70 21.24 11.37 39.97
N LEU A 71 20.85 10.14 40.33
CA LEU A 71 20.24 9.17 39.42
C LEU A 71 18.73 9.46 39.26
N THR A 72 18.30 9.75 38.04
CA THR A 72 16.87 9.88 37.69
C THR A 72 16.38 8.64 36.97
N SER A 73 15.20 8.14 37.34
CA SER A 73 14.52 7.03 36.65
C SER A 73 13.71 7.49 35.43
N ASN A 74 13.59 8.81 35.18
CA ASN A 74 12.78 9.34 34.09
C ASN A 74 13.53 9.27 32.73
N PRO A 75 13.05 8.46 31.76
CA PRO A 75 13.77 8.24 30.50
C PRO A 75 14.02 9.51 29.68
N ILE A 76 13.09 10.48 29.67
CA ILE A 76 13.28 11.71 28.87
C ILE A 76 14.37 12.60 29.48
N ILE A 77 14.49 12.62 30.81
CA ILE A 77 15.53 13.40 31.50
C ILE A 77 16.90 12.75 31.26
N GLN A 78 16.98 11.42 31.32
CA GLN A 78 18.20 10.68 30.96
C GLN A 78 18.64 10.98 29.52
N LEU A 79 17.70 10.97 28.57
CA LEU A 79 17.96 11.32 27.18
C LEU A 79 18.47 12.75 27.04
N ILE A 80 17.79 13.72 27.65
CA ILE A 80 18.16 15.13 27.64
C ILE A 80 19.58 15.31 28.21
N ASN A 81 19.89 14.72 29.36
CA ASN A 81 21.21 14.80 29.99
C ASN A 81 22.31 14.17 29.13
N LYS A 82 22.01 13.07 28.44
CA LYS A 82 22.97 12.33 27.62
C LYS A 82 23.26 13.00 26.27
N LYS A 83 22.24 13.52 25.59
CA LYS A 83 22.33 13.95 24.18
C LYS A 83 22.36 15.46 23.98
N PHE A 84 21.70 16.24 24.85
CA PHE A 84 21.59 17.68 24.64
C PHE A 84 22.80 18.41 25.23
N LYS A 85 23.52 19.14 24.38
CA LYS A 85 24.72 19.90 24.78
C LYS A 85 24.41 21.39 24.83
N TYR A 86 24.98 22.08 25.83
CA TYR A 86 24.81 23.53 25.96
C TYR A 86 25.57 24.29 24.87
N SER A 87 24.89 25.21 24.19
CA SER A 87 25.48 26.12 23.22
C SER A 87 25.62 27.51 23.82
N LYS A 88 26.88 27.99 23.97
CA LYS A 88 27.16 29.36 24.46
C LYS A 88 26.58 30.45 23.56
N VAL A 89 26.58 30.21 22.23
CA VAL A 89 26.09 31.17 21.22
C VAL A 89 24.57 31.33 21.31
N SER A 90 23.83 30.22 21.40
CA SER A 90 22.36 30.25 21.41
C SER A 90 21.73 30.24 22.80
N LYS A 91 22.54 30.09 23.86
CA LYS A 91 22.13 30.05 25.28
C LYS A 91 21.05 28.99 25.59
N ILE A 92 21.10 27.86 24.91
CA ILE A 92 20.15 26.73 25.01
C ILE A 92 20.88 25.39 24.95
N TYR A 93 20.20 24.34 25.37
CA TYR A 93 20.66 22.96 25.21
C TYR A 93 20.11 22.39 23.92
N LYS A 94 20.94 21.82 23.06
CA LYS A 94 20.51 21.32 21.75
C LYS A 94 21.21 20.03 21.33
N CYS A 95 20.59 19.27 20.43
CA CYS A 95 21.17 18.13 19.73
C CYS A 95 20.71 18.12 18.27
N LEU A 96 21.45 17.43 17.40
CA LEU A 96 20.96 17.14 16.05
C LEU A 96 19.88 16.06 16.13
N TRP A 97 18.83 16.20 15.32
CA TRP A 97 17.79 15.18 15.23
C TRP A 97 18.33 13.85 14.71
N ASP A 98 19.31 13.88 13.79
CA ASP A 98 19.92 12.67 13.22
C ASP A 98 20.83 11.92 14.21
N ASP A 99 21.29 12.57 15.30
CA ASP A 99 22.09 11.92 16.35
C ASP A 99 21.24 11.07 17.33
N LEU A 100 19.91 11.13 17.17
CA LEU A 100 18.96 10.37 17.96
C LEU A 100 18.54 9.09 17.24
N ASP A 101 18.54 7.99 17.99
CA ASP A 101 18.00 6.73 17.48
C ASP A 101 16.47 6.74 17.43
N PHE A 102 15.88 5.68 16.90
CA PHE A 102 14.42 5.59 16.73
C PHE A 102 13.65 5.66 18.06
N SER A 103 14.16 5.02 19.11
CA SER A 103 13.53 5.00 20.42
C SER A 103 13.59 6.38 21.09
N GLU A 104 14.72 7.08 20.94
CA GLU A 104 14.95 8.43 21.45
C GLU A 104 14.05 9.45 20.74
N LYS A 105 13.93 9.35 19.41
CA LYS A 105 13.02 10.17 18.60
C LYS A 105 11.56 9.97 19.00
N LYS A 106 11.15 8.72 19.20
CA LYS A 106 9.80 8.38 19.65
C LYS A 106 9.52 8.98 21.03
N LEU A 107 10.47 8.86 21.96
CA LEU A 107 10.34 9.41 23.30
C LEU A 107 10.15 10.94 23.30
N ILE A 108 10.90 11.68 22.46
CA ILE A 108 10.69 13.13 22.30
C ILE A 108 9.31 13.45 21.73
N ASN A 109 8.87 12.70 20.72
CA ASN A 109 7.53 12.87 20.15
C ASN A 109 6.42 12.62 21.19
N ASP A 110 6.57 11.61 22.05
CA ASP A 110 5.57 11.25 23.05
C ASP A 110 5.56 12.23 24.24
N LYS A 111 6.69 12.90 24.50
CA LYS A 111 6.88 13.85 25.61
C LYS A 111 6.89 15.33 25.21
N CYS A 112 6.61 15.66 23.95
CA CYS A 112 6.60 17.03 23.47
C CYS A 112 5.50 17.93 24.07
N SER A 113 4.47 17.36 24.68
CA SER A 113 3.45 18.12 25.43
C SER A 113 3.94 18.50 26.83
N ASP A 114 4.79 17.67 27.44
CA ASP A 114 5.33 17.86 28.80
C ASP A 114 6.57 18.79 28.77
N PHE A 115 7.28 18.85 27.63
CA PHE A 115 8.52 19.60 27.47
C PHE A 115 8.45 20.54 26.25
N PRO A 116 8.75 21.84 26.41
CA PRO A 116 8.69 22.84 25.34
C PRO A 116 9.92 22.74 24.43
N PHE A 117 10.06 21.63 23.71
CA PHE A 117 11.12 21.47 22.72
C PHE A 117 10.96 22.47 21.59
N LEU A 118 12.10 22.97 21.10
CA LEU A 118 12.16 23.87 19.96
C LEU A 118 12.96 23.25 18.82
N VAL A 119 12.69 23.67 17.59
CA VAL A 119 13.36 23.20 16.37
C VAL A 119 13.91 24.34 15.54
N LYS A 120 15.02 24.07 14.84
CA LYS A 120 15.66 25.01 13.91
C LYS A 120 16.54 24.27 12.89
N TYR A 121 16.66 24.83 11.69
CA TYR A 121 17.63 24.36 10.69
C TYR A 121 18.96 25.10 10.79
N GLY A 122 20.06 24.33 10.76
CA GLY A 122 21.43 24.86 10.75
C GLY A 122 21.80 25.62 12.04
N GLU A 123 23.08 26.01 12.12
CA GLU A 123 23.61 26.75 13.28
C GLU A 123 23.59 28.28 13.10
N GLU A 124 23.37 28.78 11.88
CA GLU A 124 23.36 30.20 11.51
C GLU A 124 22.27 31.02 12.24
N ALA A 125 22.28 32.35 12.09
CA ALA A 125 21.26 33.24 12.65
C ALA A 125 19.82 32.86 12.23
N GLY A 126 18.87 32.90 13.17
CA GLY A 126 17.46 32.54 12.92
C GLY A 126 16.72 32.17 14.19
N ARG A 127 15.38 32.24 14.15
CA ARG A 127 14.51 32.01 15.30
C ARG A 127 14.25 30.51 15.50
N TRP A 128 14.26 30.06 16.76
CA TRP A 128 13.78 28.74 17.14
C TRP A 128 12.25 28.71 17.09
N SER A 129 11.69 27.65 16.55
CA SER A 129 10.24 27.43 16.48
C SER A 129 9.82 26.34 17.45
N ASN A 130 8.58 26.39 17.95
CA ASN A 130 8.04 25.27 18.73
C ASN A 130 8.10 23.98 17.88
N ILE A 131 8.48 22.85 18.49
CA ILE A 131 8.51 21.53 17.82
C ILE A 131 7.12 21.10 17.35
N ILE A 132 6.07 21.57 18.05
CA ILE A 132 4.68 21.37 17.69
C ILE A 132 4.20 22.59 16.93
N LEU A 133 3.66 22.34 15.74
CA LEU A 133 2.96 23.35 14.95
C LEU A 133 1.46 23.17 15.13
N GLU A 134 0.83 24.14 15.80
CA GLU A 134 -0.64 24.19 15.88
C GLU A 134 -1.25 24.53 14.53
N LEU A 135 -2.44 23.97 14.27
CA LEU A 135 -3.21 24.17 13.04
C LEU A 135 -4.54 24.89 13.32
N PRO A 136 -4.50 26.16 13.78
CA PRO A 136 -5.71 26.94 13.95
C PRO A 136 -6.31 27.32 12.58
N LYS A 137 -7.50 27.90 12.58
CA LYS A 137 -8.19 28.33 11.35
C LYS A 137 -7.36 29.29 10.49
N GLU A 138 -6.59 30.15 11.13
CA GLU A 138 -5.68 31.12 10.53
C GLU A 138 -4.58 30.45 9.71
N PHE A 139 -4.14 29.25 10.12
CA PHE A 139 -3.16 28.47 9.37
C PHE A 139 -3.70 28.08 8.01
N PHE A 140 -4.96 27.64 7.94
CA PHE A 140 -5.63 27.31 6.68
C PHE A 140 -5.94 28.55 5.85
N SER A 141 -6.14 29.71 6.48
CA SER A 141 -6.19 30.99 5.77
C SER A 141 -4.86 31.29 5.08
N PHE A 142 -3.74 31.11 5.79
CA PHE A 142 -2.40 31.25 5.22
C PHE A 142 -2.13 30.24 4.11
N LEU A 143 -2.51 28.96 4.27
CA LEU A 143 -2.40 27.96 3.21
C LEU A 143 -3.15 28.37 1.94
N GLY A 144 -4.37 28.88 2.07
CA GLY A 144 -5.13 29.38 0.91
C GLY A 144 -4.38 30.44 0.12
N TRP A 145 -3.78 31.42 0.82
CA TRP A 145 -2.95 32.45 0.19
C TRP A 145 -1.66 31.90 -0.43
N TYR A 146 -0.96 31.00 0.26
CA TYR A 146 0.24 30.37 -0.28
C TYR A 146 -0.06 29.56 -1.53
N ILE A 147 -1.13 28.77 -1.52
CA ILE A 147 -1.50 27.92 -2.65
C ILE A 147 -1.88 28.78 -3.86
N ALA A 148 -2.59 29.89 -3.67
CA ALA A 148 -2.93 30.82 -4.73
C ALA A 148 -1.69 31.59 -5.24
N GLU A 149 -1.07 32.40 -4.38
CA GLU A 149 -0.11 33.46 -4.76
C GLU A 149 1.28 33.29 -4.13
N GLY A 150 1.49 32.16 -3.46
CA GLY A 150 2.72 31.89 -2.73
C GLY A 150 3.87 31.41 -3.59
N GLY A 151 5.08 31.80 -3.20
CA GLY A 151 6.35 31.30 -3.72
C GLY A 151 7.27 30.84 -2.59
N VAL A 152 8.37 30.20 -2.97
CA VAL A 152 9.40 29.72 -2.05
C VAL A 152 10.73 30.30 -2.50
N ASP A 153 11.42 30.96 -1.59
CA ASP A 153 12.82 31.36 -1.75
C ASP A 153 13.70 30.48 -0.86
N LYS A 154 15.03 30.60 -0.96
CA LYS A 154 16.04 29.78 -0.23
C LYS A 154 15.66 29.47 1.23
N ASN A 155 15.25 30.48 2.00
CA ASN A 155 15.00 30.38 3.45
C ASN A 155 13.61 30.89 3.90
N ARG A 156 12.69 31.18 2.98
CA ARG A 156 11.42 31.86 3.32
C ARG A 156 10.29 31.51 2.37
N VAL A 157 9.06 31.72 2.83
CA VAL A 157 7.86 31.69 1.99
C VAL A 157 7.51 33.13 1.59
N THR A 158 7.10 33.35 0.35
CA THR A 158 6.62 34.65 -0.12
C THR A 158 5.16 34.56 -0.51
N ILE A 159 4.40 35.64 -0.34
CA ILE A 159 3.05 35.79 -0.90
C ILE A 159 3.02 37.10 -1.68
N THR A 160 2.55 37.02 -2.92
CA THR A 160 2.47 38.14 -3.84
C THR A 160 1.06 38.72 -3.85
N GLN A 161 0.88 39.97 -3.43
CA GLN A 161 -0.42 40.66 -3.49
C GLN A 161 -0.21 42.17 -3.68
N THR A 162 -0.74 42.75 -4.75
CA THR A 162 -0.49 44.17 -5.07
C THR A 162 -1.32 45.09 -4.17
N LYS A 163 -0.67 45.81 -3.24
CA LYS A 163 -1.34 46.69 -2.28
C LYS A 163 -2.14 47.81 -2.94
N LYS A 164 -1.66 48.36 -4.06
CA LYS A 164 -2.35 49.41 -4.83
C LYS A 164 -3.71 48.94 -5.38
N ILE A 165 -3.79 47.67 -5.80
CA ILE A 165 -4.99 47.09 -6.43
C ILE A 165 -5.92 46.51 -5.34
N HIS A 166 -5.35 45.85 -4.33
CA HIS A 166 -6.11 45.16 -3.29
C HIS A 166 -5.56 45.44 -1.88
N PRO A 167 -5.72 46.68 -1.34
CA PRO A 167 -5.15 47.06 -0.05
C PRO A 167 -5.70 46.22 1.11
N LEU A 168 -7.01 45.95 1.12
CA LEU A 168 -7.65 45.13 2.15
C LEU A 168 -7.15 43.68 2.16
N ARG A 169 -6.89 43.08 0.97
CA ARG A 169 -6.35 41.71 0.88
C ARG A 169 -4.92 41.66 1.40
N TYR A 170 -4.14 42.69 1.07
CA TYR A 170 -2.76 42.84 1.53
C TYR A 170 -2.67 42.92 3.06
N ASP A 171 -3.46 43.79 3.69
CA ASP A 171 -3.48 43.93 5.15
C ASP A 171 -4.09 42.71 5.85
N LYS A 172 -5.04 42.02 5.20
CA LYS A 172 -5.57 40.75 5.71
C LYS A 172 -4.48 39.67 5.82
N ILE A 173 -3.62 39.51 4.82
CA ILE A 173 -2.51 38.54 4.88
C ILE A 173 -1.61 38.86 6.08
N LYS A 174 -1.28 40.14 6.29
CA LYS A 174 -0.48 40.58 7.45
C LYS A 174 -1.17 40.25 8.78
N SER A 175 -2.49 40.47 8.89
CA SER A 175 -3.23 40.15 10.11
C SER A 175 -3.20 38.65 10.44
N ILE A 176 -3.35 37.79 9.43
CA ILE A 176 -3.26 36.33 9.57
C ILE A 176 -1.86 35.93 10.09
N LEU A 177 -0.79 36.49 9.51
CA LEU A 177 0.57 36.19 9.92
C LEU A 177 0.88 36.66 11.34
N LYS A 178 0.30 37.79 11.78
CA LYS A 178 0.39 38.27 13.17
C LYS A 178 -0.30 37.31 14.14
N LEU A 179 -1.52 36.86 13.82
CA LEU A 179 -2.27 35.89 14.63
C LEU A 179 -1.53 34.55 14.77
N LEU A 180 -0.86 34.12 13.71
CA LEU A 180 -0.01 32.91 13.71
C LEU A 180 1.34 33.11 14.41
N ASN A 181 1.67 34.33 14.85
CA ASN A 181 2.98 34.69 15.39
C ASN A 181 4.16 34.34 14.45
N TYR A 182 3.92 34.40 13.14
CA TYR A 182 4.95 34.11 12.14
C TYR A 182 5.83 35.34 11.92
N PRO A 183 7.17 35.20 11.90
CA PRO A 183 8.05 36.32 11.59
C PRO A 183 7.90 36.66 10.11
N PHE A 184 7.49 37.89 9.79
CA PHE A 184 7.38 38.35 8.41
C PHE A 184 7.93 39.76 8.21
N SER A 185 8.42 40.02 7.01
CA SER A 185 8.74 41.35 6.50
C SER A 185 7.94 41.58 5.22
N TYR A 186 7.85 42.83 4.78
CA TYR A 186 7.05 43.16 3.61
C TYR A 186 7.57 44.43 2.94
N ASP A 187 7.34 44.56 1.64
CA ASP A 187 7.51 45.85 0.96
C ASP A 187 6.18 46.57 0.85
N ASN A 188 6.16 47.90 0.82
CA ASN A 188 4.91 48.66 0.77
C ASN A 188 4.17 48.57 -0.59
N LYS A 189 4.57 47.66 -1.49
CA LYS A 189 4.05 47.56 -2.86
C LYS A 189 3.28 46.27 -3.12
N LYS A 190 3.92 45.11 -2.95
CA LYS A 190 3.43 43.84 -3.51
C LYS A 190 3.82 42.56 -2.74
N ILE A 191 4.98 42.49 -2.09
CA ILE A 191 5.50 41.20 -1.58
C ILE A 191 5.51 41.17 -0.06
N ILE A 192 4.97 40.09 0.50
CA ILE A 192 5.03 39.73 1.92
C ILE A 192 5.92 38.48 2.05
N ARG A 193 6.90 38.51 2.96
CA ARG A 193 7.94 37.50 3.12
C ARG A 193 7.91 36.93 4.53
N ILE A 194 7.62 35.65 4.67
CA ILE A 194 7.60 34.91 5.94
C ILE A 194 9.01 34.37 6.19
N ASN A 195 9.76 35.03 7.08
CA ASN A 195 11.17 34.80 7.34
C ASN A 195 11.38 33.63 8.33
N SER A 196 10.96 32.43 7.94
CA SER A 196 11.20 31.20 8.71
C SER A 196 11.47 30.02 7.78
N ARG A 197 12.66 29.43 7.94
CA ARG A 197 13.06 28.21 7.23
C ARG A 197 12.23 27.00 7.67
N ILE A 198 11.84 26.92 8.94
CA ILE A 198 10.97 25.86 9.46
C ILE A 198 9.59 25.93 8.77
N ILE A 199 8.96 27.12 8.76
CA ILE A 199 7.66 27.29 8.09
C ILE A 199 7.79 27.01 6.59
N LYS A 200 8.89 27.42 5.95
CA LYS A 200 9.16 27.07 4.55
C LYS A 200 9.13 25.56 4.31
N GLU A 201 9.91 24.78 5.05
CA GLU A 201 9.95 23.32 4.83
C GLU A 201 8.61 22.65 5.16
N VAL A 202 7.89 23.11 6.19
CA VAL A 202 6.54 22.62 6.49
C VAL A 202 5.60 22.87 5.32
N ILE A 203 5.59 24.09 4.77
CA ILE A 203 4.71 24.46 3.68
C ILE A 203 5.07 23.73 2.39
N VAL A 204 6.36 23.56 2.08
CA VAL A 204 6.81 22.75 0.94
C VAL A 204 6.39 21.30 1.11
N SER A 205 6.51 20.71 2.30
CA SER A 205 6.09 19.33 2.56
C SER A 205 4.58 19.13 2.38
N LEU A 206 3.78 20.04 2.96
CA LEU A 206 2.32 19.95 2.93
C LEU A 206 1.71 20.29 1.57
N CYS A 207 2.22 21.34 0.91
CA CYS A 207 1.57 21.96 -0.24
C CYS A 207 2.42 21.96 -1.52
N SER A 208 3.65 21.45 -1.47
CA SER A 208 4.66 21.54 -2.55
C SER A 208 5.08 22.98 -2.87
N GLU A 209 6.08 23.13 -3.75
CA GLU A 209 6.55 24.41 -4.29
C GLU A 209 6.36 24.50 -5.82
N GLY A 210 6.28 25.73 -6.33
CA GLY A 210 6.08 25.99 -7.76
C GLY A 210 4.63 25.81 -8.22
N ALA A 211 4.14 26.74 -9.04
CA ALA A 211 2.72 26.79 -9.44
C ALA A 211 2.20 25.51 -10.12
N GLY A 212 3.08 24.74 -10.78
CA GLY A 212 2.73 23.47 -11.45
C GLY A 212 2.66 22.25 -10.53
N ASN A 213 3.19 22.32 -9.29
CA ASN A 213 3.28 21.16 -8.40
C ASN A 213 2.48 21.33 -7.09
N LYS A 214 1.91 22.52 -6.85
CA LYS A 214 1.13 22.80 -5.65
C LYS A 214 0.01 21.77 -5.45
N LYS A 215 -0.32 21.52 -4.19
CA LYS A 215 -1.39 20.59 -3.76
C LYS A 215 -2.04 21.09 -2.46
N ILE A 216 -3.19 20.52 -2.12
CA ILE A 216 -3.88 20.76 -0.84
C ILE A 216 -3.65 19.55 0.09
N PRO A 217 -3.26 19.76 1.35
CA PRO A 217 -3.15 18.68 2.33
C PRO A 217 -4.55 18.26 2.83
N LEU A 218 -5.32 17.56 1.99
CA LEU A 218 -6.73 17.19 2.23
C LEU A 218 -6.95 16.47 3.58
N HIS A 219 -6.00 15.64 4.01
CA HIS A 219 -6.04 14.92 5.29
C HIS A 219 -6.09 15.83 6.54
N LEU A 220 -5.73 17.12 6.41
CA LEU A 220 -5.80 18.10 7.49
C LEU A 220 -7.14 18.83 7.56
N LEU A 221 -8.03 18.61 6.60
CA LEU A 221 -9.23 19.41 6.43
C LEU A 221 -10.47 18.70 6.98
N ASN A 222 -11.16 19.40 7.89
CA ASN A 222 -12.58 19.25 8.11
C ASN A 222 -13.34 20.31 7.30
N ARG A 223 -14.67 20.31 7.36
CA ARG A 223 -15.52 21.27 6.64
C ARG A 223 -15.15 22.72 6.92
N GLU A 224 -14.86 23.09 8.17
CA GLU A 224 -14.52 24.46 8.54
C GLU A 224 -13.17 24.91 7.95
N ARG A 225 -12.13 24.07 8.10
CA ARG A 225 -10.79 24.33 7.56
C ARG A 225 -10.81 24.39 6.03
N ALA A 226 -11.58 23.51 5.39
CA ALA A 226 -11.83 23.50 3.96
C ALA A 226 -12.43 24.82 3.46
N LEU A 227 -13.53 25.28 4.07
CA LEU A 227 -14.17 26.55 3.73
C LEU A 227 -13.20 27.74 3.91
N THR A 228 -12.42 27.71 4.98
CA THR A 228 -11.45 28.75 5.30
C THR A 228 -10.32 28.82 4.26
N LEU A 229 -9.75 27.67 3.90
CA LEU A 229 -8.71 27.56 2.88
C LEU A 229 -9.24 28.04 1.53
N LEU A 230 -10.38 27.50 1.09
CA LEU A 230 -10.98 27.81 -0.20
C LEU A 230 -11.36 29.28 -0.33
N LYS A 231 -11.88 29.90 0.74
CA LYS A 231 -12.17 31.34 0.79
C LYS A 231 -10.92 32.19 0.55
N ASN A 232 -9.81 31.86 1.19
CA ASN A 232 -8.57 32.66 1.04
C ASN A 232 -7.86 32.36 -0.29
N TYR A 233 -7.94 31.13 -0.78
CA TYR A 233 -7.48 30.78 -2.12
C TYR A 233 -8.24 31.57 -3.20
N TYR A 234 -9.57 31.68 -3.09
CA TYR A 234 -10.40 32.48 -3.99
C TYR A 234 -10.03 33.97 -3.97
N LEU A 235 -9.63 34.52 -2.81
CA LEU A 235 -9.19 35.92 -2.72
C LEU A 235 -7.82 36.16 -3.38
N GLY A 236 -7.02 35.12 -3.57
CA GLY A 236 -5.78 35.19 -4.34
C GLY A 236 -6.07 35.10 -5.83
N ASP A 237 -6.44 33.91 -6.29
CA ASP A 237 -6.45 33.55 -7.73
C ASP A 237 -7.88 33.34 -8.29
N GLY A 238 -8.90 33.58 -7.46
CA GLY A 238 -10.29 33.43 -7.82
C GLY A 238 -10.87 34.66 -8.52
N ASN A 239 -11.74 34.43 -9.50
CA ASN A 239 -12.44 35.49 -10.24
C ASN A 239 -13.88 35.10 -10.57
N LEU A 240 -14.77 36.09 -10.75
CA LEU A 240 -16.14 35.85 -11.20
C LEU A 240 -16.20 35.73 -12.73
N LYS A 241 -16.74 34.64 -13.26
CA LYS A 241 -17.05 34.50 -14.69
C LYS A 241 -18.42 35.12 -14.96
N LYS A 242 -18.46 36.18 -15.80
CA LYS A 242 -19.69 36.92 -16.17
C LYS A 242 -20.57 37.31 -14.96
N GLY A 243 -19.94 37.62 -13.82
CA GLY A 243 -20.64 38.04 -12.59
C GLY A 243 -21.40 36.96 -11.81
N LYS A 244 -21.65 35.76 -12.38
CA LYS A 244 -22.51 34.74 -11.76
C LYS A 244 -21.74 33.59 -11.08
N TRP A 245 -20.60 33.16 -11.64
CA TRP A 245 -19.94 31.91 -11.23
C TRP A 245 -18.53 32.12 -10.69
N LYS A 246 -18.21 31.56 -9.52
CA LYS A 246 -16.84 31.51 -9.00
C LYS A 246 -15.98 30.65 -9.92
N ARG A 247 -14.82 31.18 -10.32
CA ARG A 247 -13.78 30.47 -11.05
C ARG A 247 -12.52 30.42 -10.19
N TYR A 248 -11.90 29.24 -10.17
CA TYR A 248 -10.60 28.93 -9.62
C TYR A 248 -9.65 28.56 -10.76
N SER A 249 -8.37 28.93 -10.68
CA SER A 249 -7.39 28.70 -11.75
C SER A 249 -6.14 28.02 -11.20
N THR A 250 -5.50 27.14 -11.96
CA THR A 250 -4.23 26.53 -11.52
C THR A 250 -3.45 25.94 -12.68
N LYS A 251 -2.12 25.93 -12.59
CA LYS A 251 -1.24 25.18 -13.50
C LYS A 251 -0.96 23.75 -13.01
N SER A 252 -1.24 23.46 -11.75
CA SER A 252 -1.02 22.13 -11.16
C SER A 252 -2.20 21.20 -11.45
N SER A 253 -1.91 20.06 -12.08
CA SER A 253 -2.91 19.00 -12.30
C SER A 253 -3.39 18.41 -10.99
N GLN A 254 -2.52 18.28 -9.98
CA GLN A 254 -2.88 17.80 -8.65
C GLN A 254 -3.81 18.80 -7.95
N LEU A 255 -3.45 20.09 -7.91
CA LEU A 255 -4.28 21.11 -7.29
C LEU A 255 -5.64 21.24 -7.96
N LYS A 256 -5.72 21.04 -9.28
CA LYS A 256 -6.99 20.97 -10.01
C LYS A 256 -7.87 19.84 -9.46
N ASN A 257 -7.31 18.65 -9.25
CA ASN A 257 -8.04 17.54 -8.64
C ASN A 257 -8.44 17.87 -7.20
N ASP A 258 -7.52 18.40 -6.40
CA ASP A 258 -7.78 18.73 -4.99
C ASP A 258 -8.89 19.78 -4.82
N LEU A 259 -8.91 20.81 -5.69
CA LEU A 259 -9.96 21.84 -5.68
C LEU A 259 -11.32 21.25 -6.07
N THR A 260 -11.37 20.40 -7.11
CA THR A 260 -12.60 19.70 -7.49
C THR A 260 -13.09 18.79 -6.37
N TYR A 261 -12.18 18.08 -5.71
CA TYR A 261 -12.50 17.26 -4.54
C TYR A 261 -13.11 18.10 -3.42
N LEU A 262 -12.43 19.20 -3.06
CA LEU A 262 -12.82 20.08 -1.97
C LEU A 262 -14.17 20.76 -2.22
N LEU A 263 -14.42 21.22 -3.44
CA LEU A 263 -15.70 21.80 -3.84
C LEU A 263 -16.82 20.77 -3.71
N GLY A 264 -16.63 19.55 -4.23
CA GLY A 264 -17.59 18.46 -4.08
C GLY A 264 -17.84 18.09 -2.61
N ALA A 265 -16.79 18.08 -1.78
CA ALA A 265 -16.92 17.78 -0.36
C ALA A 265 -17.69 18.86 0.43
N LEU A 266 -17.70 20.10 -0.09
CA LEU A 266 -18.46 21.21 0.45
C LEU A 266 -19.89 21.29 -0.11
N GLY A 267 -20.28 20.34 -0.96
CA GLY A 267 -21.59 20.30 -1.63
C GLY A 267 -21.71 21.24 -2.83
N GLU A 268 -20.59 21.76 -3.35
CA GLU A 268 -20.59 22.60 -4.55
C GLU A 268 -20.32 21.76 -5.81
N TYR A 269 -20.96 22.13 -6.91
CA TYR A 269 -20.73 21.52 -8.22
C TYR A 269 -19.77 22.37 -9.04
N CYS A 270 -18.91 21.71 -9.81
CA CYS A 270 -17.96 22.42 -10.65
C CYS A 270 -17.72 21.72 -11.99
N SER A 271 -17.29 22.50 -12.97
CA SER A 271 -16.83 22.02 -14.27
C SER A 271 -15.36 22.38 -14.46
N ILE A 272 -14.60 21.45 -15.05
CA ILE A 272 -13.19 21.64 -15.35
C ILE A 272 -13.05 22.04 -16.82
N VAL A 273 -12.47 23.21 -17.07
CA VAL A 273 -12.00 23.61 -18.40
C VAL A 273 -10.51 23.32 -18.46
N HIS A 274 -10.14 22.39 -19.33
CA HIS A 274 -8.76 22.04 -19.59
C HIS A 274 -8.04 23.17 -20.34
N PRO A 275 -6.74 23.35 -20.09
CA PRO A 275 -5.95 24.38 -20.76
C PRO A 275 -5.95 24.19 -22.28
N LYS A 276 -5.91 25.32 -23.00
CA LYS A 276 -5.53 25.28 -24.42
C LYS A 276 -4.01 25.11 -24.48
N LYS A 277 -3.47 24.58 -25.59
CA LYS A 277 -2.02 24.34 -25.75
C LYS A 277 -1.14 25.55 -25.37
N SER A 278 -1.66 26.79 -25.45
CA SER A 278 -0.93 28.03 -25.20
C SER A 278 -0.88 28.53 -23.76
N ASP A 279 -1.85 28.20 -22.87
CA ASP A 279 -1.95 28.85 -21.55
C ASP A 279 -1.59 27.93 -20.37
N GLY A 280 -1.72 26.62 -20.50
CA GLY A 280 -1.34 25.64 -19.47
C GLY A 280 -2.09 25.78 -18.13
N VAL A 281 -3.19 26.54 -18.08
CA VAL A 281 -4.00 26.78 -16.89
C VAL A 281 -5.34 26.02 -16.94
N PHE A 282 -5.55 25.15 -15.97
CA PHE A 282 -6.86 24.56 -15.66
C PHE A 282 -7.77 25.60 -15.01
N ARG A 283 -9.05 25.59 -15.37
CA ARG A 283 -10.05 26.48 -14.75
C ARG A 283 -11.19 25.64 -14.20
N ILE A 284 -11.44 25.74 -12.91
CA ILE A 284 -12.52 25.07 -12.19
C ILE A 284 -13.61 26.11 -11.97
N ILE A 285 -14.78 25.90 -12.57
CA ILE A 285 -15.88 26.87 -12.56
C ILE A 285 -17.05 26.27 -11.80
N ASN A 286 -17.49 26.93 -10.74
CA ASN A 286 -18.69 26.54 -10.02
C ASN A 286 -19.90 26.57 -10.96
N THR A 287 -20.80 25.62 -10.79
CA THR A 287 -22.06 25.51 -11.54
C THR A 287 -23.21 25.29 -10.58
N GLU A 288 -24.45 25.46 -11.05
CA GLU A 288 -25.69 25.15 -10.31
C GLU A 288 -25.88 23.63 -10.13
N GLY A 289 -24.85 22.83 -10.45
CA GLY A 289 -25.05 21.45 -10.91
C GLY A 289 -25.67 21.46 -12.31
N ARG A 290 -25.48 20.39 -13.09
CA ARG A 290 -26.37 20.21 -14.23
C ARG A 290 -27.67 19.65 -13.66
N ASN A 291 -28.76 20.41 -13.74
CA ASN A 291 -30.05 19.75 -13.80
C ASN A 291 -30.04 18.91 -15.07
N TYR A 292 -29.94 17.59 -14.93
CA TYR A 292 -29.99 16.70 -16.07
C TYR A 292 -31.44 16.64 -16.55
N LYS A 293 -31.71 17.23 -17.72
CA LYS A 293 -33.03 17.15 -18.35
C LYS A 293 -33.12 15.84 -19.12
N ARG A 294 -33.77 14.82 -18.54
CA ARG A 294 -34.08 13.59 -19.27
C ARG A 294 -35.16 13.88 -20.32
N LYS A 295 -35.04 13.27 -21.51
CA LYS A 295 -36.04 13.40 -22.59
C LYS A 295 -37.46 13.04 -22.13
N THR A 296 -37.59 12.15 -21.15
CA THR A 296 -38.87 11.60 -20.67
C THR A 296 -39.33 12.11 -19.31
N HIS A 297 -38.45 12.69 -18.48
CA HIS A 297 -38.73 12.96 -17.06
C HIS A 297 -38.43 14.39 -16.60
N GLY A 298 -38.05 15.31 -17.52
CA GLY A 298 -37.77 16.69 -17.14
C GLY A 298 -36.47 16.88 -16.34
N LEU A 299 -36.34 18.01 -15.63
CA LEU A 299 -35.17 18.39 -14.83
C LEU A 299 -35.20 17.68 -13.48
N ILE A 300 -34.22 16.80 -13.20
CA ILE A 300 -34.11 16.11 -11.90
C ILE A 300 -32.90 16.65 -11.13
N ASN A 301 -33.12 17.01 -9.87
CA ASN A 301 -32.09 17.45 -8.94
C ASN A 301 -31.45 16.21 -8.28
N PHE A 302 -30.29 15.78 -8.77
CA PHE A 302 -29.60 14.61 -8.22
C PHE A 302 -28.69 15.04 -7.06
N ASN A 303 -29.01 14.57 -5.86
CA ASN A 303 -28.28 14.72 -4.60
C ASN A 303 -26.80 14.32 -4.72
N GLY A 304 -25.98 15.19 -5.30
CA GLY A 304 -24.57 14.93 -5.53
C GLY A 304 -24.29 13.73 -6.43
N THR A 305 -25.15 13.34 -7.38
CA THR A 305 -24.82 12.29 -8.37
C THR A 305 -24.96 12.79 -9.80
N THR A 306 -24.06 12.37 -10.70
CA THR A 306 -24.20 12.65 -12.14
C THR A 306 -24.15 11.35 -12.94
N PRO A 307 -25.11 11.12 -13.86
CA PRO A 307 -25.00 10.04 -14.83
C PRO A 307 -23.84 10.33 -15.80
N VAL A 308 -22.87 9.42 -15.87
CA VAL A 308 -21.78 9.47 -16.85
C VAL A 308 -21.99 8.39 -17.90
N ARG A 309 -22.19 8.84 -19.13
CA ARG A 309 -22.38 7.95 -20.29
C ARG A 309 -21.07 7.26 -20.64
N ILE A 310 -21.07 5.93 -20.65
CA ILE A 310 -19.93 5.13 -21.11
C ILE A 310 -19.69 5.41 -22.59
N LYS A 311 -18.54 6.02 -22.91
CA LYS A 311 -18.15 6.34 -24.30
C LYS A 311 -17.31 5.26 -24.97
N ASN A 312 -16.60 4.48 -24.17
CA ASN A 312 -15.73 3.41 -24.63
C ASN A 312 -15.64 2.36 -23.51
N LEU A 313 -15.60 1.09 -23.88
CA LEU A 313 -15.50 -0.03 -22.98
C LEU A 313 -14.50 -1.03 -23.57
N LYS A 314 -13.50 -1.42 -22.78
CA LYS A 314 -12.46 -2.36 -23.19
C LYS A 314 -12.38 -3.49 -22.17
N ILE A 315 -12.67 -4.71 -22.62
CA ILE A 315 -12.42 -5.92 -21.83
C ILE A 315 -10.93 -6.25 -21.96
N ILE A 316 -10.21 -6.23 -20.84
CA ILE A 316 -8.79 -6.57 -20.83
C ILE A 316 -8.68 -8.08 -20.58
N LYS A 317 -8.42 -8.85 -21.64
CA LYS A 317 -8.26 -10.32 -21.57
C LYS A 317 -6.86 -10.77 -21.15
N GLU A 318 -5.89 -9.85 -21.12
CA GLU A 318 -4.53 -10.13 -20.70
C GLU A 318 -4.46 -10.20 -19.17
N LYS A 319 -3.65 -11.13 -18.63
CA LYS A 319 -3.18 -11.06 -17.24
C LYS A 319 -2.32 -9.82 -17.09
N VAL A 320 -2.95 -8.66 -16.90
CA VAL A 320 -2.24 -7.46 -16.49
C VAL A 320 -1.72 -7.73 -15.09
N ASN A 321 -0.44 -7.45 -14.84
CA ASN A 321 0.01 -7.30 -13.46
C ASN A 321 -0.83 -6.16 -12.87
N VAL A 322 -1.81 -6.52 -12.04
CA VAL A 322 -2.42 -5.56 -11.14
C VAL A 322 -1.30 -5.22 -10.16
N TYR A 323 -0.63 -4.11 -10.43
CA TYR A 323 0.33 -3.57 -9.48
C TYR A 323 -0.45 -3.24 -8.22
N ASP A 324 0.03 -3.71 -7.08
CA ASP A 324 -0.38 -3.18 -5.79
C ASP A 324 0.13 -1.73 -5.77
N ILE A 325 -0.76 -0.78 -5.99
CA ILE A 325 -0.41 0.63 -6.06
C ILE A 325 -0.42 1.16 -4.62
N GLU A 326 0.74 1.20 -3.97
CA GLU A 326 0.95 2.00 -2.75
C GLU A 326 1.30 3.44 -3.16
N THR A 327 0.43 4.40 -2.86
CA THR A 327 0.79 5.83 -2.92
C THR A 327 1.45 6.22 -1.60
N GLY A 328 2.51 7.04 -1.64
CA GLY A 328 3.24 7.47 -0.43
C GLY A 328 2.43 8.27 0.60
N ASN A 329 1.17 8.61 0.29
CA ASN A 329 0.20 9.23 1.20
C ASN A 329 -1.02 8.34 1.51
N GLY A 330 -1.12 7.13 0.94
CA GLY A 330 -2.16 6.14 1.25
C GLY A 330 -3.55 6.42 0.68
N TRP A 331 -3.68 7.33 -0.28
CA TRP A 331 -4.97 7.73 -0.88
C TRP A 331 -4.99 7.36 -2.36
N PHE A 332 -6.10 6.80 -2.83
CA PHE A 332 -6.40 6.67 -4.26
C PHE A 332 -7.41 7.75 -4.64
N ILE A 333 -7.07 8.59 -5.62
CA ILE A 333 -8.02 9.54 -6.23
C ILE A 333 -8.17 9.12 -7.69
N ALA A 334 -9.31 8.52 -8.02
CA ALA A 334 -9.76 8.49 -9.41
C ALA A 334 -10.42 9.84 -9.72
N THR A 335 -10.61 10.14 -11.01
CA THR A 335 -11.22 11.39 -11.48
C THR A 335 -12.59 11.72 -10.88
N ASN A 336 -13.23 10.77 -10.18
CA ASN A 336 -14.58 10.85 -9.65
C ASN A 336 -14.76 10.30 -8.21
N GLY A 337 -13.70 10.10 -7.41
CA GLY A 337 -13.85 9.65 -6.01
C GLY A 337 -12.64 8.94 -5.41
N ILE A 338 -12.81 8.45 -4.17
CA ILE A 338 -11.84 7.61 -3.45
C ILE A 338 -12.16 6.14 -3.75
N VAL A 339 -11.16 5.39 -4.23
CA VAL A 339 -11.24 3.92 -4.29
C VAL A 339 -10.45 3.37 -3.10
N VAL A 340 -11.05 2.52 -2.29
CA VAL A 340 -10.38 1.87 -1.16
C VAL A 340 -10.29 0.39 -1.48
N HIS A 341 -9.08 -0.14 -1.70
CA HIS A 341 -8.83 -1.57 -1.89
C HIS A 341 -7.73 -2.02 -0.92
N ASN A 342 -7.85 -3.22 -0.34
CA ASN A 342 -6.84 -3.88 0.52
C ASN A 342 -6.45 -3.18 1.85
N CYS A 343 -7.36 -2.46 2.52
CA CYS A 343 -7.02 -1.79 3.79
C CYS A 343 -6.78 -2.73 5.00
N TYR A 344 -7.31 -3.95 4.98
CA TYR A 344 -7.17 -4.87 6.11
C TYR A 344 -5.70 -5.12 6.50
N GLY A 345 -4.86 -5.48 5.52
CA GLY A 345 -3.46 -5.84 5.78
C GLY A 345 -2.61 -4.69 6.33
N VAL A 346 -2.87 -3.45 5.87
CA VAL A 346 -2.07 -2.28 6.27
C VAL A 346 -2.32 -1.86 7.71
N PHE A 347 -3.53 -2.08 8.26
CA PHE A 347 -3.83 -1.77 9.67
C PHE A 347 -3.02 -2.61 10.66
N GLY A 348 -2.54 -3.80 10.25
CA GLY A 348 -1.65 -4.66 11.04
C GLY A 348 -0.16 -4.32 10.90
N SER A 349 0.22 -3.42 9.98
CA SER A 349 1.62 -3.04 9.74
C SER A 349 2.04 -1.86 10.61
N LYS A 350 3.05 -2.05 11.47
CA LYS A 350 3.61 -0.97 12.31
C LYS A 350 4.19 0.21 11.51
N ASN A 351 4.44 0.02 10.22
CA ASN A 351 4.95 1.05 9.31
C ASN A 351 3.83 1.89 8.68
N PHE A 352 2.56 1.48 8.81
CA PHE A 352 1.43 2.20 8.25
C PHE A 352 1.07 3.41 9.13
N PRO A 353 0.93 4.63 8.57
CA PRO A 353 0.62 5.82 9.37
C PRO A 353 -0.69 5.75 10.17
N LEU A 354 -1.65 4.96 9.71
CA LEU A 354 -2.91 4.69 10.41
C LEU A 354 -2.93 3.29 11.05
N PHE A 355 -1.76 2.74 11.39
CA PHE A 355 -1.65 1.45 12.10
C PHE A 355 -2.62 1.43 13.28
N CYS A 356 -3.50 0.42 13.28
CA CYS A 356 -4.52 0.25 14.30
C CYS A 356 -4.75 -1.25 14.46
N LEU A 357 -3.97 -1.86 15.36
CA LEU A 357 -4.08 -3.29 15.65
C LEU A 357 -5.50 -3.72 16.04
N PRO A 358 -6.25 -2.98 16.88
CA PRO A 358 -7.63 -3.34 17.22
C PRO A 358 -8.56 -3.39 16.00
N VAL A 359 -8.36 -2.54 14.99
CA VAL A 359 -9.13 -2.60 13.74
C VAL A 359 -8.78 -3.87 12.96
N ALA A 360 -7.49 -4.18 12.82
CA ALA A 360 -7.07 -5.41 12.15
C ALA A 360 -7.61 -6.67 12.87
N GLU A 361 -7.54 -6.70 14.20
CA GLU A 361 -8.06 -7.80 15.03
C GLU A 361 -9.58 -7.92 14.92
N SER A 362 -10.32 -6.82 15.00
CA SER A 362 -11.78 -6.80 14.89
C SER A 362 -12.24 -7.26 13.51
N THR A 363 -11.61 -6.77 12.44
CA THR A 363 -11.89 -7.23 11.07
C THR A 363 -11.62 -8.73 10.92
N THR A 364 -10.51 -9.22 11.48
CA THR A 364 -10.19 -10.66 11.48
C THR A 364 -11.23 -11.48 12.25
N GLY A 365 -11.65 -11.00 13.42
CA GLY A 365 -12.66 -11.66 14.26
C GLY A 365 -14.00 -11.76 13.55
N ILE A 366 -14.45 -10.67 12.90
CA ILE A 366 -15.68 -10.67 12.09
C ILE A 366 -15.53 -11.63 10.90
N GLY A 367 -14.40 -11.60 10.18
CA GLY A 367 -14.16 -12.52 9.06
C GLY A 367 -14.20 -13.99 9.48
N GLN A 368 -13.56 -14.34 10.60
CA GLN A 368 -13.61 -15.70 11.14
C GLN A 368 -15.04 -16.12 11.56
N TYR A 369 -15.78 -15.22 12.21
CA TYR A 369 -17.17 -15.47 12.56
C TYR A 369 -18.02 -15.74 11.32
N SER A 370 -17.91 -14.88 10.30
CA SER A 370 -18.64 -15.02 9.04
C SER A 370 -18.33 -16.33 8.33
N ILE A 371 -17.05 -16.69 8.18
CA ILE A 371 -16.66 -17.97 7.57
C ILE A 371 -17.24 -19.15 8.36
N LYS A 372 -17.15 -19.13 9.69
CA LYS A 372 -17.70 -20.20 10.52
C LYS A 372 -19.21 -20.35 10.33
N LYS A 373 -19.94 -19.23 10.29
CA LYS A 373 -21.39 -19.22 10.06
C LYS A 373 -21.76 -19.72 8.67
N THR A 374 -20.99 -19.35 7.65
CA THR A 374 -21.18 -19.86 6.28
C THR A 374 -20.94 -21.37 6.21
N ILE A 375 -19.95 -21.90 6.93
CA ILE A 375 -19.69 -23.35 7.04
C ILE A 375 -20.88 -24.05 7.69
N GLU A 376 -21.32 -23.59 8.86
CA GLU A 376 -22.49 -24.13 9.58
C GLU A 376 -23.73 -24.16 8.66
N LYS A 377 -23.99 -23.04 7.95
CA LYS A 377 -25.13 -22.95 7.03
C LYS A 377 -25.03 -23.91 5.85
N ALA A 378 -23.85 -24.05 5.25
CA ALA A 378 -23.64 -24.98 4.15
C ALA A 378 -23.87 -26.44 4.59
N GLU A 379 -23.36 -26.80 5.77
CA GLU A 379 -23.57 -28.12 6.37
C GLU A 379 -25.05 -28.40 6.69
N ASP A 380 -25.77 -27.42 7.24
CA ASP A 380 -27.23 -27.50 7.49
C ASP A 380 -28.05 -27.72 6.21
N MET A 381 -27.54 -27.26 5.06
CA MET A 381 -28.14 -27.45 3.73
C MET A 381 -27.73 -28.78 3.08
N GLY A 382 -26.99 -29.62 3.79
CA GLY A 382 -26.46 -30.89 3.31
C GLY A 382 -25.26 -30.75 2.36
N VAL A 383 -24.65 -29.57 2.27
CA VAL A 383 -23.47 -29.33 1.44
C VAL A 383 -22.21 -29.55 2.27
N LYS A 384 -21.40 -30.53 1.88
CA LYS A 384 -20.14 -30.83 2.57
C LYS A 384 -19.09 -29.76 2.28
N VAL A 385 -18.58 -29.13 3.33
CA VAL A 385 -17.44 -28.22 3.27
C VAL A 385 -16.13 -29.01 3.27
N LEU A 386 -15.24 -28.71 2.32
CA LEU A 386 -13.93 -29.35 2.18
C LEU A 386 -12.80 -28.55 2.83
N TYR A 387 -12.88 -27.23 2.75
CA TYR A 387 -11.83 -26.32 3.21
C TYR A 387 -12.40 -24.92 3.41
N GLY A 388 -11.76 -24.13 4.29
CA GLY A 388 -12.06 -22.72 4.48
C GLY A 388 -10.78 -21.94 4.75
N ASP A 389 -10.64 -20.77 4.14
CA ASP A 389 -9.49 -19.89 4.30
C ASP A 389 -9.90 -18.43 4.22
N THR A 390 -9.74 -17.70 5.32
CA THR A 390 -9.86 -16.25 5.53
C THR A 390 -11.11 -15.55 4.95
N ASP A 391 -11.34 -15.69 3.66
CA ASP A 391 -12.35 -15.06 2.82
C ASP A 391 -13.08 -16.05 1.86
N SER A 392 -12.78 -17.35 1.92
CA SER A 392 -13.34 -18.37 1.01
C SER A 392 -13.69 -19.69 1.69
N VAL A 393 -14.68 -20.39 1.14
CA VAL A 393 -15.12 -21.73 1.56
C VAL A 393 -15.23 -22.62 0.32
N PHE A 394 -14.74 -23.86 0.41
CA PHE A 394 -14.74 -24.84 -0.66
C PHE A 394 -15.84 -25.87 -0.40
N LEU A 395 -16.77 -25.99 -1.33
CA LEU A 395 -17.95 -26.84 -1.21
C LEU A 395 -17.86 -28.04 -2.14
N THR A 396 -18.39 -29.18 -1.71
CA THR A 396 -18.44 -30.40 -2.53
C THR A 396 -19.72 -30.42 -3.34
N ASN A 397 -19.60 -30.26 -4.67
CA ASN A 397 -20.71 -30.38 -5.64
C ASN A 397 -22.06 -29.79 -5.17
N PRO A 398 -22.11 -28.52 -4.72
CA PRO A 398 -23.40 -27.89 -4.39
C PRO A 398 -24.25 -27.72 -5.66
N SER A 399 -25.57 -27.81 -5.52
CA SER A 399 -26.49 -27.42 -6.59
C SER A 399 -26.54 -25.90 -6.77
N GLU A 400 -26.96 -25.42 -7.95
CA GLU A 400 -27.16 -23.98 -8.17
C GLU A 400 -28.18 -23.38 -7.19
N GLU A 401 -29.21 -24.14 -6.81
CA GLU A 401 -30.19 -23.74 -5.80
C GLU A 401 -29.53 -23.56 -4.42
N GLN A 402 -28.70 -24.52 -4.01
CA GLN A 402 -27.96 -24.43 -2.74
C GLN A 402 -26.98 -23.26 -2.72
N LEU A 403 -26.29 -22.97 -3.83
CA LEU A 403 -25.41 -21.81 -3.94
C LEU A 403 -26.18 -20.49 -3.83
N ASN A 404 -27.31 -20.39 -4.54
CA ASN A 404 -28.18 -19.20 -4.48
C ASN A 404 -28.77 -18.97 -3.08
N ASP A 405 -29.19 -20.04 -2.41
CA ASP A 405 -29.74 -19.96 -1.06
C ASP A 405 -28.68 -19.58 -0.03
N LEU A 406 -27.46 -20.12 -0.15
CA LEU A 406 -26.33 -19.75 0.70
C LEU A 406 -25.94 -18.27 0.47
N SER A 407 -25.94 -17.79 -0.77
CA SER A 407 -25.64 -16.39 -1.11
C SER A 407 -26.70 -15.44 -0.56
N LYS A 408 -28.00 -15.74 -0.76
CA LYS A 408 -29.12 -14.95 -0.20
C LYS A 408 -29.09 -14.92 1.32
N TRP A 409 -28.82 -16.05 1.96
CA TRP A 409 -28.68 -16.14 3.41
C TRP A 409 -27.51 -15.27 3.91
N SER A 410 -26.34 -15.36 3.27
CA SER A 410 -25.17 -14.57 3.66
C SER A 410 -25.43 -13.07 3.51
N LYS A 411 -26.08 -12.65 2.43
CA LYS A 411 -26.44 -11.25 2.22
C LYS A 411 -27.39 -10.74 3.30
N LYS A 412 -28.35 -11.57 3.72
CA LYS A 412 -29.36 -11.22 4.72
C LYS A 412 -28.80 -11.20 6.15
N GLU A 413 -28.08 -12.24 6.55
CA GLU A 413 -27.68 -12.47 7.95
C GLU A 413 -26.28 -11.93 8.27
N LEU A 414 -25.38 -11.86 7.27
CA LEU A 414 -23.99 -11.42 7.44
C LEU A 414 -23.66 -10.10 6.72
N ASP A 415 -24.55 -9.59 5.88
CA ASP A 415 -24.31 -8.45 4.96
C ASP A 415 -23.07 -8.69 4.08
N LEU A 416 -22.88 -9.93 3.63
CA LEU A 416 -21.76 -10.35 2.76
C LEU A 416 -22.28 -10.95 1.47
N ASP A 417 -21.74 -10.47 0.35
CA ASP A 417 -21.98 -11.02 -0.99
C ASP A 417 -21.06 -12.22 -1.22
N LEU A 418 -21.64 -13.42 -1.25
CA LEU A 418 -20.93 -14.64 -1.62
C LEU A 418 -21.17 -14.92 -3.10
N GLU A 419 -20.09 -15.18 -3.81
CA GLU A 419 -20.08 -15.49 -5.24
C GLU A 419 -19.35 -16.82 -5.50
N GLU A 420 -19.78 -17.52 -6.54
CA GLU A 420 -19.03 -18.67 -7.07
C GLU A 420 -17.81 -18.15 -7.83
N GLU A 421 -16.63 -18.22 -7.22
CA GLU A 421 -15.40 -17.77 -7.87
C GLU A 421 -14.80 -18.83 -8.80
N LYS A 422 -14.81 -20.10 -8.37
CA LYS A 422 -14.06 -21.19 -9.03
C LYS A 422 -14.76 -22.52 -8.94
N THR A 423 -14.89 -23.18 -10.09
CA THR A 423 -15.36 -24.56 -10.19
C THR A 423 -14.24 -25.50 -10.64
N TYR A 424 -13.92 -26.45 -9.76
CA TYR A 424 -12.86 -27.43 -9.95
C TYR A 424 -13.43 -28.77 -10.42
N GLN A 425 -12.89 -29.31 -11.51
CA GLN A 425 -13.05 -30.71 -11.91
C GLN A 425 -12.35 -31.63 -10.90
N PHE A 426 -11.15 -31.24 -10.48
CA PHE A 426 -10.32 -32.00 -9.57
C PHE A 426 -9.75 -31.06 -8.53
N LEU A 427 -9.84 -31.42 -7.25
CA LEU A 427 -9.30 -30.63 -6.15
C LEU A 427 -8.62 -31.56 -5.14
N ALA A 428 -7.33 -31.33 -4.93
CA ALA A 428 -6.54 -31.99 -3.90
C ALA A 428 -6.08 -30.96 -2.87
N LEU A 429 -6.57 -31.12 -1.65
CA LEU A 429 -6.29 -30.26 -0.50
C LEU A 429 -5.26 -30.93 0.40
N THR A 430 -4.27 -30.18 0.87
CA THR A 430 -3.37 -30.67 1.93
C THR A 430 -3.85 -30.21 3.30
N ASN A 431 -3.35 -30.87 4.35
CA ASN A 431 -3.54 -30.40 5.73
C ASN A 431 -2.82 -29.06 6.03
N ARG A 432 -2.03 -28.52 5.08
CA ARG A 432 -1.31 -27.25 5.24
C ARG A 432 -2.19 -26.12 4.71
N LYS A 433 -2.28 -25.02 5.47
CA LYS A 433 -3.01 -23.82 5.03
C LYS A 433 -2.44 -23.27 3.72
N LYS A 434 -3.31 -22.77 2.84
CA LYS A 434 -2.97 -22.16 1.54
C LYS A 434 -2.16 -23.09 0.64
N ASN A 435 -2.41 -24.40 0.73
CA ASN A 435 -1.68 -25.41 -0.03
C ASN A 435 -2.64 -26.43 -0.64
N TYR A 436 -2.89 -26.27 -1.94
CA TYR A 436 -3.81 -27.11 -2.72
C TYR A 436 -3.44 -27.09 -4.21
N ILE A 437 -3.94 -28.11 -4.92
CA ILE A 437 -3.98 -28.19 -6.38
C ILE A 437 -5.44 -28.31 -6.81
N GLY A 438 -5.88 -27.42 -7.69
CA GLY A 438 -7.19 -27.50 -8.31
C GLY A 438 -7.06 -27.43 -9.84
N ILE A 439 -7.86 -28.22 -10.55
CA ILE A 439 -7.97 -28.20 -12.00
C ILE A 439 -9.36 -27.69 -12.34
N TYR A 440 -9.43 -26.60 -13.09
CA TYR A 440 -10.68 -25.97 -13.45
C TYR A 440 -11.45 -26.84 -14.43
N LYS A 441 -12.77 -26.95 -14.23
CA LYS A 441 -13.65 -27.80 -15.05
C LYS A 441 -13.66 -27.40 -16.53
N ASP A 442 -13.68 -26.10 -16.83
CA ASP A 442 -13.90 -25.64 -18.22
C ASP A 442 -12.60 -25.46 -19.03
N THR A 443 -11.52 -25.06 -18.36
CA THR A 443 -10.27 -24.63 -19.02
C THR A 443 -9.12 -25.62 -18.85
N GLN A 444 -9.30 -26.64 -18.00
CA GLN A 444 -8.23 -27.49 -17.47
C GLN A 444 -7.03 -26.70 -16.91
N TYR A 445 -7.27 -25.44 -16.53
CA TYR A 445 -6.25 -24.60 -15.91
C TYR A 445 -5.93 -25.12 -14.52
N VAL A 446 -4.64 -25.15 -14.21
CA VAL A 446 -4.12 -25.70 -12.96
C VAL A 446 -3.89 -24.56 -11.98
N ASP A 447 -4.80 -24.40 -11.02
CA ASP A 447 -4.66 -23.48 -9.89
C ASP A 447 -3.85 -24.16 -8.78
N MET A 448 -2.75 -23.52 -8.38
CA MET A 448 -1.83 -24.05 -7.39
C MET A 448 -1.43 -22.96 -6.41
N LYS A 449 -1.63 -23.24 -5.12
CA LYS A 449 -1.23 -22.36 -4.02
C LYS A 449 -0.24 -23.08 -3.11
N GLY A 450 0.79 -22.36 -2.65
CA GLY A 450 1.71 -22.86 -1.60
C GLY A 450 2.71 -23.96 -2.00
N LEU A 451 2.74 -24.41 -3.25
CA LEU A 451 3.58 -25.54 -3.68
C LEU A 451 5.04 -25.17 -3.98
N LEU A 452 5.97 -26.00 -3.51
CA LEU A 452 7.42 -25.85 -3.71
C LEU A 452 7.82 -25.93 -5.19
N ALA A 453 7.12 -26.74 -5.99
CA ALA A 453 7.41 -26.92 -7.41
C ALA A 453 7.38 -25.61 -8.24
N LYS A 454 6.64 -24.59 -7.80
CA LYS A 454 6.51 -23.28 -8.47
C LYS A 454 7.63 -22.29 -8.12
N LYS A 455 8.40 -22.54 -7.06
CA LYS A 455 9.42 -21.59 -6.61
C LYS A 455 10.55 -21.48 -7.65
N ARG A 456 11.04 -20.25 -7.86
CA ARG A 456 12.11 -19.95 -8.83
C ARG A 456 13.40 -20.74 -8.58
N ASN A 457 13.68 -21.07 -7.33
CA ASN A 457 14.86 -21.82 -6.90
C ASN A 457 14.70 -23.34 -7.02
N THR A 458 13.55 -23.84 -7.47
CA THR A 458 13.34 -25.27 -7.70
C THR A 458 13.95 -25.68 -9.04
N PRO A 459 14.82 -26.73 -9.07
CA PRO A 459 15.40 -27.25 -10.30
C PRO A 459 14.37 -27.61 -11.38
N ASP A 460 14.74 -27.46 -12.65
CA ASP A 460 13.81 -27.66 -13.76
C ASP A 460 13.46 -29.14 -13.97
N PHE A 461 14.31 -30.10 -13.60
CA PHE A 461 13.93 -31.52 -13.65
C PHE A 461 12.73 -31.81 -12.75
N ILE A 462 12.65 -31.18 -11.56
CA ILE A 462 11.51 -31.34 -10.65
C ILE A 462 10.25 -30.77 -11.29
N LYS A 463 10.34 -29.63 -11.98
CA LYS A 463 9.21 -29.03 -12.71
C LYS A 463 8.74 -29.95 -13.84
N LYS A 464 9.66 -30.60 -14.56
CA LYS A 464 9.33 -31.60 -15.60
C LYS A 464 8.56 -32.79 -15.01
N VAL A 465 9.06 -33.37 -13.91
CA VAL A 465 8.37 -34.48 -13.23
C VAL A 465 7.02 -34.03 -12.69
N PHE A 466 6.95 -32.85 -12.09
CA PHE A 466 5.71 -32.29 -11.58
C PHE A 466 4.68 -32.10 -12.69
N ASN A 467 5.09 -31.58 -13.85
CA ASN A 467 4.19 -31.44 -15.00
C ASN A 467 3.67 -32.79 -15.49
N GLN A 468 4.47 -33.86 -15.47
CA GLN A 468 3.96 -35.21 -15.80
C GLN A 468 2.82 -35.63 -14.87
N LEU A 469 2.93 -35.33 -13.57
CA LEU A 469 1.86 -35.60 -12.61
C LEU A 469 0.63 -34.74 -12.89
N ILE A 470 0.82 -33.46 -13.20
CA ILE A 470 -0.26 -32.53 -13.50
C ILE A 470 -1.04 -32.94 -14.75
N GLU A 471 -0.36 -33.36 -15.83
CA GLU A 471 -1.05 -33.83 -17.03
C GLU A 471 -1.94 -35.04 -16.71
N LEU A 472 -1.47 -35.99 -15.91
CA LEU A 472 -2.29 -37.12 -15.48
C LEU A 472 -3.49 -36.67 -14.65
N LEU A 473 -3.32 -35.70 -13.75
CA LEU A 473 -4.43 -35.19 -12.93
C LEU A 473 -5.52 -34.50 -13.77
N LYS A 474 -5.18 -33.91 -14.93
CA LYS A 474 -6.16 -33.25 -15.82
C LYS A 474 -7.14 -34.21 -16.48
N ASP A 475 -6.79 -35.49 -16.57
CA ASP A 475 -7.66 -36.50 -17.16
C ASP A 475 -8.62 -37.11 -16.13
N ILE A 476 -8.48 -36.75 -14.86
CA ILE A 476 -9.29 -37.32 -13.77
C ILE A 476 -10.59 -36.54 -13.61
N THR A 477 -11.70 -37.22 -13.85
CA THR A 477 -13.06 -36.69 -13.72
C THR A 477 -13.89 -37.42 -12.66
N ASN A 478 -13.44 -38.59 -12.20
CA ASN A 478 -14.14 -39.41 -11.23
C ASN A 478 -13.20 -40.27 -10.36
N ASP A 479 -13.75 -40.85 -9.29
CA ASP A 479 -12.99 -41.64 -8.31
C ASP A 479 -12.36 -42.92 -8.89
N LYS A 480 -12.93 -43.50 -9.96
CA LYS A 480 -12.39 -44.71 -10.58
C LYS A 480 -11.11 -44.39 -11.35
N GLU A 481 -11.13 -43.32 -12.14
CA GLU A 481 -9.95 -42.77 -12.81
C GLU A 481 -8.88 -42.36 -11.79
N PHE A 482 -9.29 -41.72 -10.68
CA PHE A 482 -8.36 -41.36 -9.61
C PHE A 482 -7.61 -42.58 -9.04
N LYS A 483 -8.31 -43.69 -8.79
CA LYS A 483 -7.68 -44.93 -8.31
C LYS A 483 -6.66 -45.50 -9.30
N GLN A 484 -6.93 -45.41 -10.60
CA GLN A 484 -5.99 -45.86 -11.65
C GLN A 484 -4.79 -44.92 -11.72
N ALA A 485 -5.03 -43.61 -11.79
CA ALA A 485 -4.02 -42.58 -11.81
C ALA A 485 -3.08 -42.66 -10.60
N LYS A 486 -3.57 -43.02 -9.41
CA LYS A 486 -2.74 -43.19 -8.20
C LYS A 486 -1.56 -44.15 -8.44
N ASN A 487 -1.81 -45.27 -9.11
CA ASN A 487 -0.76 -46.26 -9.41
C ASN A 487 0.24 -45.71 -10.44
N GLU A 488 -0.24 -45.01 -11.45
CA GLU A 488 0.60 -44.39 -12.48
C GLU A 488 1.48 -43.28 -11.90
N ILE A 489 0.94 -42.45 -11.00
CA ILE A 489 1.70 -41.42 -10.26
C ILE A 489 2.85 -42.07 -9.50
N VAL A 490 2.58 -43.15 -8.78
CA VAL A 490 3.62 -43.88 -8.03
C VAL A 490 4.73 -44.37 -8.97
N GLU A 491 4.38 -44.93 -10.12
CA GLU A 491 5.37 -45.41 -11.10
C GLU A 491 6.14 -44.26 -11.77
N ILE A 492 5.50 -43.13 -12.09
CA ILE A 492 6.17 -41.93 -12.60
C ILE A 492 7.21 -41.44 -11.59
N VAL A 493 6.86 -41.37 -10.30
CA VAL A 493 7.79 -40.92 -9.25
C VAL A 493 8.95 -41.92 -9.09
N LYS A 494 8.68 -43.23 -9.02
CA LYS A 494 9.73 -44.27 -8.94
C LYS A 494 10.68 -44.22 -10.12
N ASN A 495 10.15 -44.11 -11.34
CA ASN A 495 10.95 -44.07 -12.57
C ASN A 495 11.84 -42.82 -12.61
N ASN A 496 11.31 -41.66 -12.23
CA ASN A 496 12.09 -40.44 -12.17
C ASN A 496 13.15 -40.46 -11.06
N LEU A 497 12.85 -41.04 -9.88
CA LEU A 497 13.85 -41.26 -8.83
C LEU A 497 15.01 -42.14 -9.31
N ARG A 498 14.75 -43.14 -10.16
CA ARG A 498 15.79 -44.00 -10.77
C ARG A 498 16.61 -43.29 -11.84
N LYS A 499 16.06 -42.26 -12.49
CA LYS A 499 16.68 -41.48 -13.58
C LYS A 499 17.66 -40.41 -13.08
N ILE A 500 17.48 -39.88 -11.87
CA ILE A 500 18.34 -38.82 -11.30
C ILE A 500 19.81 -39.24 -11.32
N GLY A 501 20.66 -38.42 -11.96
CA GLY A 501 22.10 -38.63 -12.06
C GLY A 501 22.56 -39.65 -13.10
N LYS A 502 21.65 -40.25 -13.88
CA LYS A 502 22.01 -41.15 -14.98
C LYS A 502 22.31 -40.37 -16.27
N PRO A 503 23.29 -40.81 -17.09
CA PRO A 503 23.55 -40.22 -18.41
C PRO A 503 22.29 -40.25 -19.28
N GLY A 504 22.03 -39.15 -20.01
CA GLY A 504 20.90 -39.03 -20.94
C GLY A 504 19.51 -38.88 -20.31
N ALA A 505 19.39 -38.89 -18.97
CA ALA A 505 18.10 -38.78 -18.31
C ALA A 505 17.61 -37.33 -18.16
N PHE A 506 18.48 -36.43 -17.69
CA PHE A 506 18.23 -34.99 -17.57
C PHE A 506 19.53 -34.24 -17.87
N ASN A 507 19.42 -33.04 -18.44
CA ASN A 507 20.59 -32.21 -18.71
C ASN A 507 21.12 -31.61 -17.41
N LEU A 508 22.40 -31.21 -17.37
CA LEU A 508 23.01 -30.63 -16.16
C LEU A 508 22.26 -29.37 -15.72
N GLU A 509 21.84 -28.55 -16.69
CA GLU A 509 21.06 -27.33 -16.51
C GLU A 509 19.72 -27.60 -15.80
N ASP A 510 19.14 -28.78 -15.99
CA ASP A 510 17.88 -29.15 -15.33
C ASP A 510 18.05 -29.30 -13.82
N TYR A 511 19.26 -29.58 -13.34
CA TYR A 511 19.61 -29.69 -11.92
C TYR A 511 19.98 -28.34 -11.28
N ALA A 512 20.08 -27.27 -12.07
CA ALA A 512 20.52 -25.96 -11.60
C ALA A 512 19.53 -25.35 -10.60
N ILE A 513 20.08 -24.86 -9.48
CA ILE A 513 19.38 -24.05 -8.48
C ILE A 513 19.76 -22.60 -8.72
N ARG A 514 18.74 -21.74 -8.89
CA ARG A 514 18.92 -20.31 -9.19
C ARG A 514 18.47 -19.47 -8.00
N ILE A 515 19.39 -18.71 -7.42
CA ILE A 515 19.12 -17.86 -6.23
C ILE A 515 19.61 -16.43 -6.49
N GLU A 516 18.83 -15.45 -6.06
CA GLU A 516 19.19 -14.03 -6.15
C GLU A 516 20.04 -13.57 -4.96
N MET A 517 21.09 -12.82 -5.24
CA MET A 517 21.95 -12.23 -4.21
C MET A 517 21.26 -11.06 -3.52
N ARG A 518 20.86 -11.25 -2.25
CA ARG A 518 20.16 -10.21 -1.47
C ARG A 518 21.08 -9.15 -0.86
N LYS A 519 22.36 -9.48 -0.71
CA LYS A 519 23.42 -8.64 -0.15
C LYS A 519 24.71 -8.90 -0.93
N PRO A 520 25.68 -7.96 -0.90
CA PRO A 520 27.04 -8.21 -1.37
C PRO A 520 27.71 -9.39 -0.65
N ILE A 521 28.64 -10.08 -1.32
CA ILE A 521 29.33 -11.29 -0.81
C ILE A 521 30.01 -11.02 0.56
N HIS A 522 30.63 -9.86 0.73
CA HIS A 522 31.34 -9.47 1.96
C HIS A 522 30.45 -9.20 3.18
N LYS A 523 29.12 -9.29 3.07
CA LYS A 523 28.17 -9.09 4.20
C LYS A 523 27.58 -10.40 4.74
N TYR A 524 28.13 -11.56 4.33
CA TYR A 524 27.69 -12.88 4.77
C TYR A 524 28.71 -13.46 5.76
N ASP A 525 28.68 -12.97 7.01
CA ASP A 525 29.84 -13.09 7.92
C ASP A 525 29.73 -14.24 8.95
N LYS A 526 28.54 -14.86 9.08
CA LYS A 526 28.27 -15.87 10.13
C LYS A 526 28.12 -17.30 9.60
N VAL A 527 27.31 -17.48 8.57
CA VAL A 527 27.08 -18.76 7.90
C VAL A 527 27.01 -18.46 6.42
N VAL A 528 27.97 -18.95 5.64
CA VAL A 528 28.04 -18.72 4.19
C VAL A 528 27.10 -19.70 3.48
N PRO A 529 25.96 -19.24 2.92
CA PRO A 529 25.03 -20.12 2.24
C PRO A 529 25.62 -20.71 0.95
N GLN A 530 25.06 -21.83 0.47
CA GLN A 530 25.51 -22.51 -0.75
C GLN A 530 25.60 -21.61 -1.99
N HIS A 531 24.63 -20.72 -2.19
CA HIS A 531 24.64 -19.77 -3.31
C HIS A 531 25.76 -18.72 -3.19
N VAL A 532 26.16 -18.36 -1.97
CA VAL A 532 27.29 -17.45 -1.75
C VAL A 532 28.62 -18.18 -1.95
N ARG A 533 28.74 -19.45 -1.54
CA ARG A 533 29.91 -20.29 -1.86
C ARG A 533 30.12 -20.43 -3.36
N ALA A 534 29.05 -20.74 -4.11
CA ALA A 534 29.10 -20.78 -5.56
C ALA A 534 29.48 -19.42 -6.17
N ALA A 535 28.99 -18.31 -5.61
CA ALA A 535 29.38 -16.97 -6.06
C ALA A 535 30.87 -16.65 -5.78
N ILE A 536 31.42 -17.13 -4.67
CA ILE A 536 32.86 -17.01 -4.35
C ILE A 536 33.69 -17.83 -5.33
N GLU A 537 33.32 -19.10 -5.58
CA GLU A 537 33.97 -19.98 -6.56
C GLU A 537 33.95 -19.37 -7.97
N LEU A 538 32.80 -18.82 -8.39
CA LEU A 538 32.69 -18.10 -9.67
C LEU A 538 33.65 -16.91 -9.74
N ARG A 539 33.75 -16.13 -8.66
CA ARG A 539 34.63 -14.96 -8.57
C ARG A 539 36.10 -15.35 -8.67
N GLU A 540 36.50 -16.41 -8.00
CA GLU A 540 37.89 -16.91 -8.03
C GLU A 540 38.29 -17.39 -9.43
N LEU A 541 37.36 -18.02 -10.16
CA LEU A 541 37.62 -18.57 -11.49
C LEU A 541 37.57 -17.52 -12.60
N THR A 542 36.61 -16.60 -12.55
CA THR A 542 36.31 -15.69 -13.67
C THR A 542 36.69 -14.24 -13.39
N LYS A 543 37.12 -13.93 -12.16
CA LYS A 543 37.29 -12.56 -11.63
C LYS A 543 36.02 -11.70 -11.67
N ARG A 544 34.86 -12.27 -12.01
CA ARG A 544 33.57 -11.59 -12.02
C ARG A 544 32.89 -11.71 -10.67
N GLU A 545 32.48 -10.57 -10.11
CA GLU A 545 31.72 -10.54 -8.86
C GLU A 545 30.22 -10.36 -9.12
N ILE A 546 29.41 -11.26 -8.56
CA ILE A 546 27.95 -11.18 -8.63
C ILE A 546 27.43 -10.11 -7.67
N GLN A 547 26.67 -9.16 -8.21
CA GLN A 547 26.16 -8.01 -7.47
C GLN A 547 24.81 -8.29 -6.79
N LYS A 548 24.41 -7.42 -5.86
CA LYS A 548 23.07 -7.48 -5.25
C LYS A 548 21.99 -7.36 -6.33
N GLY A 549 21.04 -8.30 -6.35
CA GLY A 549 19.96 -8.38 -7.34
C GLY A 549 20.26 -9.32 -8.53
N GLU A 550 21.51 -9.75 -8.71
CA GLU A 550 21.87 -10.73 -9.73
C GLU A 550 21.61 -12.17 -9.27
N LEU A 551 21.44 -13.08 -10.24
CA LEU A 551 21.22 -14.51 -10.00
C LEU A 551 22.53 -15.30 -10.08
N ILE A 552 22.71 -16.22 -9.14
CA ILE A 552 23.73 -17.26 -9.21
C ILE A 552 23.05 -18.61 -9.49
N SER A 553 23.64 -19.37 -10.42
CA SER A 553 23.17 -20.71 -10.81
C SER A 553 24.22 -21.75 -10.41
N PHE A 554 23.81 -22.72 -9.61
CA PHE A 554 24.73 -23.74 -9.09
C PHE A 554 24.02 -25.09 -8.93
N VAL A 555 24.78 -26.17 -8.83
CA VAL A 555 24.29 -27.52 -8.52
C VAL A 555 24.78 -27.98 -7.15
N LYS A 556 24.03 -28.86 -6.50
CA LYS A 556 24.46 -29.48 -5.22
C LYS A 556 25.42 -30.63 -5.50
N THR A 557 26.61 -30.54 -4.90
CA THR A 557 27.67 -31.52 -5.08
C THR A 557 27.99 -32.28 -3.80
N LYS A 558 28.76 -33.38 -3.95
CA LYS A 558 29.29 -34.17 -2.83
C LYS A 558 30.54 -33.56 -2.18
N THR A 559 31.06 -32.46 -2.72
CA THR A 559 32.27 -31.79 -2.23
C THR A 559 32.03 -31.11 -0.87
N THR A 560 33.12 -30.76 -0.17
CA THR A 560 33.11 -30.04 1.11
C THR A 560 32.31 -28.74 1.06
N ASP A 561 32.34 -28.04 -0.08
CA ASP A 561 31.60 -26.80 -0.29
C ASP A 561 30.11 -27.03 -0.54
N GLY A 562 29.75 -28.23 -0.99
CA GLY A 562 28.37 -28.71 -1.16
C GLY A 562 27.57 -28.05 -2.28
N ALA A 563 28.21 -27.16 -3.05
CA ALA A 563 27.65 -26.46 -4.19
C ALA A 563 28.78 -26.16 -5.19
N LYS A 564 28.45 -26.20 -6.49
CA LYS A 564 29.36 -25.87 -7.58
C LYS A 564 28.66 -25.09 -8.67
N VAL A 565 29.30 -24.09 -9.24
CA VAL A 565 28.72 -23.27 -10.32
C VAL A 565 28.43 -24.13 -11.55
N ILE A 566 27.31 -23.86 -12.24
CA ILE A 566 26.89 -24.63 -13.40
C ILE A 566 27.96 -24.67 -14.51
N ASP A 567 28.68 -23.57 -14.74
CA ASP A 567 29.68 -23.40 -15.81
C ASP A 567 30.85 -24.40 -15.73
N ILE A 568 31.12 -24.95 -14.55
CA ILE A 568 32.24 -25.87 -14.30
C ILE A 568 31.81 -27.21 -13.71
N ALA A 569 30.52 -27.37 -13.41
CA ALA A 569 29.99 -28.60 -12.88
C ALA A 569 29.91 -29.67 -13.98
N LYS A 570 30.10 -30.93 -13.59
CA LYS A 570 29.82 -32.09 -14.44
C LYS A 570 28.70 -32.91 -13.81
N LEU A 571 28.02 -33.72 -14.63
CA LEU A 571 26.93 -34.58 -14.15
C LEU A 571 27.38 -35.53 -13.01
N GLN A 572 28.64 -36.00 -13.07
CA GLN A 572 29.26 -36.84 -12.03
C GLN A 572 29.45 -36.13 -10.68
N ASP A 573 29.49 -34.79 -10.66
CA ASP A 573 29.70 -34.00 -9.45
C ASP A 573 28.43 -33.95 -8.59
N LEU A 574 27.27 -34.29 -9.17
CA LEU A 574 25.96 -34.18 -8.53
C LEU A 574 25.83 -35.08 -7.29
N ASP A 575 25.31 -34.50 -6.22
CA ASP A 575 24.85 -35.24 -5.06
C ASP A 575 23.45 -35.83 -5.34
N VAL A 576 23.44 -36.99 -6.02
CA VAL A 576 22.23 -37.72 -6.38
C VAL A 576 21.30 -37.95 -5.18
N LYS A 577 21.85 -38.17 -3.98
CA LYS A 577 21.04 -38.38 -2.77
C LYS A 577 20.27 -37.11 -2.41
N LYS A 578 20.95 -35.95 -2.37
CA LYS A 578 20.30 -34.66 -2.12
C LYS A 578 19.27 -34.30 -3.19
N TYR A 579 19.50 -34.65 -4.45
CA TYR A 579 18.52 -34.39 -5.52
C TYR A 579 17.29 -35.30 -5.43
N LYS A 580 17.45 -36.55 -5.00
CA LYS A 580 16.31 -37.43 -4.65
C LYS A 580 15.50 -36.88 -3.48
N GLU A 581 16.17 -36.36 -2.44
CA GLU A 581 15.52 -35.69 -1.31
C GLU A 581 14.78 -34.41 -1.74
N LEU A 582 15.37 -33.61 -2.64
CA LEU A 582 14.71 -32.43 -3.20
C LEU A 582 13.47 -32.79 -4.00
N LEU A 583 13.54 -33.82 -4.86
CA LEU A 583 12.37 -34.30 -5.60
C LEU A 583 11.29 -34.78 -4.63
N ARG A 584 11.66 -35.58 -3.61
CA ARG A 584 10.73 -36.04 -2.57
C ARG A 584 10.06 -34.86 -1.88
N SER A 585 10.82 -33.91 -1.37
CA SER A 585 10.27 -32.75 -0.64
C SER A 585 9.37 -31.88 -1.52
N ALA A 586 9.71 -31.71 -2.80
CA ALA A 586 8.90 -30.93 -3.72
C ALA A 586 7.57 -31.61 -4.08
N LEU A 587 7.58 -32.95 -4.20
CA LEU A 587 6.38 -33.73 -4.53
C LEU A 587 5.54 -34.12 -3.31
N GLU A 588 6.12 -34.16 -2.11
CA GLU A 588 5.44 -34.54 -0.86
C GLU A 588 4.13 -33.78 -0.68
N GLN A 589 4.14 -32.46 -0.90
CA GLN A 589 2.92 -31.64 -0.78
C GLN A 589 1.79 -32.10 -1.71
N VAL A 590 2.12 -32.59 -2.90
CA VAL A 590 1.12 -33.11 -3.83
C VAL A 590 0.72 -34.53 -3.45
N LEU A 591 1.69 -35.39 -3.21
CA LEU A 591 1.47 -36.80 -2.90
C LEU A 591 0.64 -36.96 -1.62
N ASP A 592 0.89 -36.14 -0.60
CA ASP A 592 0.10 -36.07 0.63
C ASP A 592 -1.35 -35.69 0.33
N ALA A 593 -1.58 -34.69 -0.54
CA ALA A 593 -2.92 -34.27 -0.95
C ALA A 593 -3.69 -35.39 -1.67
N LEU A 594 -2.97 -36.28 -2.35
CA LEU A 594 -3.52 -37.44 -3.07
C LEU A 594 -3.58 -38.70 -2.19
N GLY A 595 -3.19 -38.63 -0.92
CA GLY A 595 -3.14 -39.77 -0.02
C GLY A 595 -2.14 -40.87 -0.45
N ILE A 596 -1.04 -40.48 -1.11
CA ILE A 596 0.06 -41.35 -1.52
C ILE A 596 1.20 -41.19 -0.51
N SER A 597 1.48 -42.21 0.30
CA SER A 597 2.63 -42.17 1.21
C SER A 597 3.94 -42.46 0.48
N TYR A 598 5.05 -41.99 1.04
CA TYR A 598 6.37 -42.31 0.49
C TYR A 598 6.74 -43.80 0.65
N GLU A 599 6.13 -44.51 1.60
CA GLU A 599 6.28 -45.96 1.78
C GLU A 599 5.65 -46.74 0.63
N GLU A 600 4.48 -46.30 0.14
CA GLU A 600 3.85 -46.84 -1.08
C GLU A 600 4.78 -46.68 -2.30
N ILE A 601 5.52 -45.56 -2.37
CA ILE A 601 6.51 -45.29 -3.43
C ILE A 601 7.75 -46.19 -3.30
N LYS A 602 8.12 -46.62 -2.09
CA LYS A 602 9.19 -47.60 -1.87
C LYS A 602 8.78 -49.04 -2.15
N GLY A 603 7.50 -49.31 -2.34
CA GLY A 603 6.97 -50.66 -2.57
C GLY A 603 6.62 -51.42 -1.28
N ILE A 604 6.52 -50.74 -0.14
CA ILE A 604 6.04 -51.33 1.12
C ILE A 604 4.51 -51.26 1.09
N LYS A 605 3.82 -52.41 1.11
CA LYS A 605 2.35 -52.44 1.18
C LYS A 605 1.90 -52.10 2.60
N LYS A 606 0.76 -51.41 2.75
CA LYS A 606 0.19 -50.95 4.04
C LYS A 606 0.01 -52.03 5.12
N MET A 607 0.07 -53.32 4.79
CA MET A 607 0.02 -54.40 5.78
C MET A 607 1.29 -54.53 6.62
N ASP A 608 2.45 -54.04 6.14
CA ASP A 608 3.72 -54.15 6.86
C ASP A 608 4.07 -52.91 7.70
N ALA A 609 3.26 -51.85 7.63
CA ALA A 609 3.51 -50.58 8.32
C ALA A 609 2.79 -50.47 9.69
N PHE A 610 2.03 -51.48 10.08
CA PHE A 610 1.28 -51.54 11.35
C PHE A 610 1.81 -52.59 12.34
N PHE A 611 2.97 -53.20 12.07
CA PHE A 611 3.69 -54.06 13.00
C PHE A 611 5.04 -53.47 13.39
#